data_AF-A0A2M8AIK0-F1
#
_entry.id   AF-A0A2M8AIK0-F1
#
_cell.length_a   1.000
_cell.length_b   1.000
_cell.length_c   1.000
_cell.angle_alpha   90.00
_cell.angle_beta   90.00
_cell.angle_gamma   90.00
#
_symmetry.space_group_name_H-M   'P 1'
#
loop_
_entity.id
_entity.type
_entity.pdbx_description
1 polymer ?
#
loop_
_entity_poly.entity_id
_entity_poly.type
_entity_poly.pdbx_seq_one_letter_code
_entity_poly.pdbx_strand_id
1 'polypeptide(L)'
;VVERSINFDGIVDYVDMEDHLELNATAFTISAWIKRDTGTVNASILSKRDATYTEGYDFRINSAGRFEFVLNGGAATLTSSVAIPENEWHQLAVIYNAGNATLYIDGVADTNASSLPAPVATTQSFYLAAAGKNTPTDFFAGNIDEVRIWDTALSENQLRYIMNQEIIDNSLALIYGDVLPTTITKNEISTIPWSSLAGYYPMSVYTYTNTDDMSGKGHQGALRNLDTVDRQTAPLPYQTQASGPWDTDATWLNNAEQTLPNALSIIDNTTPIDWNIVQIDHDVTIKTKTLLGRERSVQGLIINSGELKIDGDTPCGCGNGLTVTHYLKLDGTIDLVGESQLIQTLDSDLDTTSAGTLERDQQGTKDLFTYNYWSSPVGISNTTTNNNSYKLPDVLKDGAVPATPLNITFLTSGYNGAPGTPGVTAVSIADYWIWKYANQTNNSYPLWQHVRSTGTLLAGEGFTMKGVENTGGLISLEQNYVFHGKPNNGDISLTLSSGNDYLIGNPYASAVDADEFILDNINSSGGRAASDIINGSLYFWEHFASSTHILGQYQGGYGTYTLMGGTQAISNDVRINATGALGTKTPQKYIPVSQGFFVIADTG
;
A
#
# COMPACT_ATOMS: atom_id res chain seq x y z
N VAL A 1 -4.58 -27.82 2.56
CA VAL A 1 -4.72 -28.35 3.94
C VAL A 1 -5.70 -27.40 4.63
N VAL A 2 -6.64 -27.88 5.43
CA VAL A 2 -7.54 -26.94 6.15
C VAL A 2 -6.78 -26.52 7.40
N GLU A 3 -6.41 -25.25 7.48
CA GLU A 3 -5.87 -24.68 8.72
C GLU A 3 -6.94 -24.73 9.79
N ARG A 4 -6.56 -25.33 10.91
CA ARG A 4 -7.44 -25.57 12.06
C ARG A 4 -7.04 -24.61 13.16
N SER A 5 -7.98 -24.20 13.99
CA SER A 5 -7.73 -23.52 15.25
C SER A 5 -8.26 -24.37 16.42
N ILE A 6 -7.88 -24.02 17.63
CA ILE A 6 -8.43 -24.61 18.84
C ILE A 6 -9.48 -23.68 19.44
N ASN A 7 -10.61 -24.24 19.86
CA ASN A 7 -11.57 -23.57 20.72
C ASN A 7 -11.46 -24.15 22.14
N PHE A 8 -11.35 -23.28 23.13
CA PHE A 8 -11.30 -23.66 24.54
C PHE A 8 -12.69 -23.47 25.16
N ASP A 9 -13.14 -24.41 26.00
CA ASP A 9 -14.50 -24.40 26.57
C ASP A 9 -14.69 -23.48 27.79
N GLY A 10 -13.60 -22.96 28.37
CA GLY A 10 -13.61 -22.15 29.59
C GLY A 10 -13.94 -22.92 30.87
N ILE A 11 -13.88 -24.26 30.85
CA ILE A 11 -14.17 -25.11 32.00
C ILE A 11 -12.95 -25.94 32.39
N VAL A 12 -12.35 -26.66 31.45
CA VAL A 12 -11.22 -27.58 31.71
C VAL A 12 -10.18 -27.64 30.60
N ASP A 13 -10.41 -27.01 29.46
CA ASP A 13 -9.51 -27.05 28.31
C ASP A 13 -8.32 -26.10 28.48
N TYR A 14 -7.11 -26.61 28.26
CA TYR A 14 -5.88 -25.79 28.28
C TYR A 14 -4.72 -26.49 27.57
N VAL A 15 -3.64 -25.74 27.35
CA VAL A 15 -2.36 -26.27 26.86
C VAL A 15 -1.30 -26.12 27.94
N ASP A 16 -0.51 -27.16 28.15
CA ASP A 16 0.54 -27.23 29.17
C ASP A 16 1.93 -27.38 28.55
N MET A 17 2.74 -26.33 28.62
CA MET A 17 4.15 -26.33 28.16
C MET A 17 5.14 -26.54 29.31
N GLU A 18 4.68 -26.96 30.49
CA GLU A 18 5.50 -27.21 31.66
C GLU A 18 6.37 -26.00 32.06
N ASP A 19 7.47 -26.22 32.77
CA ASP A 19 8.33 -25.17 33.31
C ASP A 19 9.27 -24.57 32.23
N HIS A 20 8.67 -23.84 31.30
CA HIS A 20 9.34 -23.15 30.20
C HIS A 20 8.89 -21.68 30.09
N LEU A 21 9.45 -20.96 29.11
CA LEU A 21 9.08 -19.58 28.72
C LEU A 21 9.20 -18.55 29.84
N GLU A 22 10.34 -18.55 30.55
CA GLU A 22 10.68 -17.43 31.42
C GLU A 22 10.84 -16.13 30.62
N LEU A 23 10.27 -15.04 31.11
CA LEU A 23 10.42 -13.74 30.46
C LEU A 23 11.80 -13.17 30.73
N ASN A 24 12.45 -12.68 29.67
CA ASN A 24 13.72 -11.97 29.79
C ASN A 24 13.58 -10.74 30.71
N ALA A 25 14.43 -10.65 31.73
CA ALA A 25 14.40 -9.62 32.76
C ALA A 25 14.60 -8.18 32.26
N THR A 26 15.17 -8.02 31.06
CA THR A 26 15.52 -6.71 30.50
C THR A 26 14.54 -6.23 29.44
N ALA A 27 14.07 -7.12 28.56
CA ALA A 27 13.17 -6.78 27.48
C ALA A 27 12.44 -8.03 26.99
N PHE A 28 11.15 -7.92 26.68
CA PHE A 28 10.37 -8.99 26.06
C PHE A 28 9.18 -8.44 25.29
N THR A 29 8.60 -9.27 24.42
CA THR A 29 7.31 -9.01 23.78
C THR A 29 6.46 -10.26 23.84
N ILE A 30 5.20 -10.13 24.21
CA ILE A 30 4.21 -11.21 24.14
C ILE A 30 3.09 -10.73 23.22
N SER A 31 2.64 -11.57 22.30
CA SER A 31 1.46 -11.30 21.47
C SER A 31 0.63 -12.55 21.21
N ALA A 32 -0.68 -12.37 21.04
CA ALA A 32 -1.59 -13.41 20.58
C ALA A 32 -2.80 -12.78 19.89
N TRP A 33 -3.36 -13.46 18.90
CA TRP A 33 -4.73 -13.23 18.45
C TRP A 33 -5.69 -13.96 19.39
N ILE A 34 -6.77 -13.29 19.79
CA ILE A 34 -7.84 -13.92 20.57
C ILE A 34 -9.21 -13.60 20.00
N LYS A 35 -10.14 -14.54 20.14
CA LYS A 35 -11.57 -14.34 19.96
C LYS A 35 -12.26 -14.89 21.20
N ARG A 36 -12.61 -14.01 22.14
CA ARG A 36 -13.21 -14.45 23.41
C ARG A 36 -14.70 -14.72 23.24
N ASP A 37 -15.18 -15.83 23.78
CA ASP A 37 -16.60 -16.15 23.75
C ASP A 37 -17.42 -15.19 24.61
N THR A 38 -18.72 -15.19 24.36
CA THR A 38 -19.69 -14.39 25.12
C THR A 38 -19.59 -14.69 26.61
N GLY A 39 -19.32 -13.67 27.43
CA GLY A 39 -19.20 -13.81 28.88
C GLY A 39 -17.84 -14.27 29.40
N THR A 40 -16.84 -14.50 28.54
CA THR A 40 -15.48 -14.86 28.97
C THR A 40 -14.82 -13.68 29.69
N VAL A 41 -14.72 -13.79 31.02
CA VAL A 41 -14.08 -12.82 31.93
C VAL A 41 -13.31 -13.55 33.04
N ASN A 42 -12.35 -12.87 33.67
CA ASN A 42 -11.44 -13.49 34.64
C ASN A 42 -10.73 -14.74 34.11
N ALA A 43 -10.34 -14.70 32.85
CA ALA A 43 -9.79 -15.84 32.12
C ALA A 43 -8.37 -15.54 31.63
N SER A 44 -7.47 -16.52 31.72
CA SER A 44 -6.06 -16.39 31.32
C SER A 44 -5.90 -16.83 29.87
N ILE A 45 -5.36 -15.97 29.01
CA ILE A 45 -5.06 -16.32 27.61
C ILE A 45 -3.76 -17.11 27.59
N LEU A 46 -2.74 -16.60 28.27
CA LEU A 46 -1.51 -17.32 28.60
C LEU A 46 -1.01 -16.91 29.98
N SER A 47 -0.35 -17.83 30.69
CA SER A 47 0.15 -17.56 32.03
C SER A 47 1.34 -18.44 32.40
N LYS A 48 2.13 -17.97 33.36
CA LYS A 48 3.10 -18.79 34.09
C LYS A 48 3.10 -18.33 35.53
N ARG A 49 2.17 -18.86 36.32
CA ARG A 49 1.95 -18.46 37.72
C ARG A 49 1.34 -19.59 38.56
N ASP A 50 1.35 -19.39 39.87
CA ASP A 50 0.70 -20.27 40.85
C ASP A 50 -0.82 -20.00 40.91
N ALA A 51 -1.56 -20.98 41.45
CA ALA A 51 -3.01 -20.87 41.61
C ALA A 51 -3.42 -19.78 42.62
N THR A 52 -2.57 -19.52 43.63
CA THR A 52 -2.79 -18.43 44.60
C THR A 52 -2.39 -17.05 44.09
N TYR A 53 -1.82 -16.98 42.88
CA TYR A 53 -1.43 -15.76 42.19
C TYR A 53 -0.47 -14.86 42.98
N THR A 54 0.55 -15.49 43.58
CA THR A 54 1.59 -14.83 44.38
C THR A 54 2.92 -14.68 43.64
N GLU A 55 3.11 -15.37 42.52
CA GLU A 55 4.31 -15.30 41.69
C GLU A 55 4.01 -15.36 40.19
N GLY A 56 5.03 -15.14 39.36
CA GLY A 56 4.91 -15.31 37.90
C GLY A 56 4.11 -14.23 37.19
N TYR A 57 3.68 -14.51 35.96
CA TYR A 57 2.96 -13.56 35.11
C TYR A 57 1.67 -14.13 34.52
N ASP A 58 0.77 -13.24 34.10
CA ASP A 58 -0.52 -13.57 33.51
C ASP A 58 -0.88 -12.55 32.42
N PHE A 59 -1.29 -13.03 31.26
CA PHE A 59 -1.81 -12.26 30.14
C PHE A 59 -3.27 -12.69 30.00
N ARG A 60 -4.19 -11.84 30.46
CA ARG A 60 -5.56 -12.27 30.81
C ARG A 60 -6.63 -11.27 30.41
N ILE A 61 -7.88 -11.73 30.47
CA ILE A 61 -9.07 -10.89 30.48
C ILE A 61 -9.57 -10.77 31.93
N ASN A 62 -9.72 -9.55 32.43
CA ASN A 62 -10.22 -9.32 33.79
C ASN A 62 -11.76 -9.33 33.87
N SER A 63 -12.32 -9.07 35.05
CA SER A 63 -13.76 -9.10 35.29
C SER A 63 -14.58 -8.11 34.47
N ALA A 64 -13.94 -7.07 33.92
CA ALA A 64 -14.56 -6.04 33.09
C ALA A 64 -14.40 -6.32 31.59
N GLY A 65 -13.88 -7.50 31.20
CA GLY A 65 -13.62 -7.84 29.80
C GLY A 65 -12.39 -7.12 29.22
N ARG A 66 -11.55 -6.50 30.07
CA ARG A 66 -10.36 -5.75 29.64
C ARG A 66 -9.15 -6.65 29.59
N PHE A 67 -8.27 -6.39 28.62
CA PHE A 67 -6.98 -7.02 28.54
C PHE A 67 -6.09 -6.54 29.69
N GLU A 68 -5.43 -7.46 30.36
CA GLU A 68 -4.58 -7.18 31.51
C GLU A 68 -3.29 -8.00 31.43
N PHE A 69 -2.16 -7.33 31.66
CA PHE A 69 -0.87 -7.98 31.88
C PHE A 69 -0.46 -7.79 33.34
N VAL A 70 -0.26 -8.90 34.03
CA VAL A 70 0.13 -8.92 35.44
C VAL A 70 1.49 -9.55 35.59
N LEU A 71 2.33 -8.92 36.40
CA LEU A 71 3.72 -9.29 36.59
C LEU A 71 4.02 -9.53 38.07
N ASN A 72 4.77 -10.61 38.34
CA ASN A 72 5.25 -11.05 39.64
C ASN A 72 4.13 -11.16 40.69
N GLY A 73 3.07 -11.91 40.39
CA GLY A 73 1.98 -12.14 41.33
C GLY A 73 1.22 -10.88 41.74
N GLY A 74 1.04 -9.93 40.82
CA GLY A 74 0.31 -8.69 41.07
C GLY A 74 1.18 -7.53 41.60
N ALA A 75 2.50 -7.68 41.63
CA ALA A 75 3.40 -6.56 41.97
C ALA A 75 3.29 -5.40 40.97
N ALA A 76 2.97 -5.71 39.70
CA ALA A 76 2.52 -4.73 38.73
C ALA A 76 1.38 -5.31 37.87
N THR A 77 0.43 -4.45 37.53
CA THR A 77 -0.70 -4.77 36.67
C THR A 77 -0.93 -3.62 35.70
N LEU A 78 -0.98 -3.93 34.41
CA LEU A 78 -1.42 -3.01 33.36
C LEU A 78 -2.76 -3.50 32.84
N THR A 79 -3.75 -2.61 32.77
CA THR A 79 -5.08 -2.93 32.28
C THR A 79 -5.42 -2.02 31.10
N SER A 80 -5.97 -2.57 30.03
CA SER A 80 -6.35 -1.80 28.86
C SER A 80 -7.41 -0.73 29.17
N SER A 81 -7.42 0.34 28.38
CA SER A 81 -8.38 1.43 28.54
C SER A 81 -9.82 1.02 28.17
N VAL A 82 -9.94 0.06 27.25
CA VAL A 82 -11.19 -0.47 26.70
C VAL A 82 -11.33 -1.97 26.94
N ALA A 83 -12.57 -2.45 26.96
CA ALA A 83 -12.86 -3.88 26.98
C ALA A 83 -12.68 -4.48 25.58
N ILE A 84 -12.19 -5.72 25.50
CA ILE A 84 -12.08 -6.43 24.23
C ILE A 84 -13.48 -6.93 23.83
N PRO A 85 -13.96 -6.66 22.61
CA PRO A 85 -15.22 -7.22 22.10
C PRO A 85 -15.31 -8.75 22.21
N GLU A 86 -16.54 -9.25 22.27
CA GLU A 86 -16.83 -10.69 22.31
C GLU A 86 -17.11 -11.22 20.91
N ASN A 87 -16.73 -12.47 20.66
CA ASN A 87 -16.91 -13.16 19.38
C ASN A 87 -16.25 -12.45 18.19
N GLU A 88 -15.23 -11.63 18.44
CA GLU A 88 -14.46 -10.91 17.43
C GLU A 88 -12.95 -11.05 17.69
N TRP A 89 -12.19 -11.29 16.63
CA TRP A 89 -10.73 -11.43 16.66
C TRP A 89 -10.07 -10.08 16.91
N HIS A 90 -9.23 -10.03 17.94
CA HIS A 90 -8.32 -8.91 18.23
C HIS A 90 -6.91 -9.43 18.51
N GLN A 91 -5.92 -8.68 18.04
CA GLN A 91 -4.54 -8.94 18.39
C GLN A 91 -4.20 -8.18 19.66
N LEU A 92 -3.68 -8.88 20.66
CA LEU A 92 -3.25 -8.28 21.91
C LEU A 92 -1.74 -8.46 22.04
N ALA A 93 -1.05 -7.43 22.52
CA ALA A 93 0.37 -7.54 22.83
C ALA A 93 0.79 -6.70 24.04
N VAL A 94 1.89 -7.10 24.66
CA VAL A 94 2.65 -6.27 25.60
C VAL A 94 4.11 -6.23 25.15
N ILE A 95 4.67 -5.02 25.06
CA ILE A 95 6.09 -4.79 24.82
C ILE A 95 6.69 -4.23 26.11
N TYR A 96 7.67 -4.93 26.67
CA TYR A 96 8.42 -4.52 27.86
C TYR A 96 9.86 -4.21 27.50
N ASN A 97 10.37 -3.06 27.93
CA ASN A 97 11.77 -2.65 27.77
C ASN A 97 12.26 -1.88 29.00
N ALA A 98 13.12 -2.51 29.78
CA ALA A 98 13.82 -1.92 30.93
C ALA A 98 12.87 -1.19 31.91
N GLY A 99 11.78 -1.86 32.32
CA GLY A 99 10.80 -1.32 33.27
C GLY A 99 9.71 -0.44 32.63
N ASN A 100 9.77 -0.18 31.33
CA ASN A 100 8.66 0.43 30.58
C ASN A 100 7.86 -0.67 29.90
N ALA A 101 6.54 -0.61 30.00
CA ALA A 101 5.64 -1.57 29.36
C ALA A 101 4.50 -0.85 28.68
N THR A 102 4.13 -1.30 27.48
CA THR A 102 3.01 -0.78 26.70
C THR A 102 2.12 -1.93 26.26
N LEU A 103 0.82 -1.83 26.53
CA LEU A 103 -0.19 -2.71 25.96
C LEU A 103 -0.56 -2.21 24.56
N TYR A 104 -0.77 -3.14 23.64
CA TYR A 104 -1.24 -2.87 22.28
C TYR A 104 -2.50 -3.70 22.00
N ILE A 105 -3.44 -3.08 21.29
CA ILE A 105 -4.63 -3.74 20.74
C ILE A 105 -4.66 -3.46 19.24
N ASP A 106 -4.69 -4.52 18.44
CA ASP A 106 -4.65 -4.51 16.98
C ASP A 106 -3.44 -3.77 16.41
N GLY A 107 -2.34 -3.66 17.18
CA GLY A 107 -1.14 -2.89 16.82
C GLY A 107 -1.21 -1.39 17.14
N VAL A 108 -2.26 -0.92 17.82
CA VAL A 108 -2.37 0.45 18.36
C VAL A 108 -1.94 0.46 19.83
N ALA A 109 -1.05 1.39 20.19
CA ALA A 109 -0.61 1.57 21.57
C ALA A 109 -1.77 2.05 22.46
N ASP A 110 -1.96 1.41 23.61
CA ASP A 110 -3.00 1.73 24.58
C ASP A 110 -2.38 2.22 25.90
N THR A 111 -2.26 1.32 26.88
CA THR A 111 -1.85 1.67 28.24
C THR A 111 -0.34 1.54 28.40
N ASN A 112 0.28 2.61 28.87
CA ASN A 112 1.72 2.69 29.12
C ASN A 112 1.99 2.75 30.63
N ALA A 113 3.02 2.05 31.08
CA ALA A 113 3.51 2.12 32.44
C ALA A 113 5.04 2.15 32.47
N SER A 114 5.60 2.77 33.51
CA SER A 114 7.05 2.91 33.69
C SER A 114 7.44 2.46 35.10
N SER A 115 8.74 2.21 35.30
CA SER A 115 9.29 1.72 36.58
C SER A 115 8.68 0.40 37.06
N LEU A 116 8.23 -0.46 36.13
CA LEU A 116 7.82 -1.82 36.47
C LEU A 116 9.01 -2.63 37.00
N PRO A 117 8.76 -3.55 37.96
CA PRO A 117 9.78 -4.51 38.36
C PRO A 117 10.18 -5.40 37.17
N ALA A 118 11.39 -5.96 37.19
CA ALA A 118 11.77 -7.01 36.25
C ALA A 118 10.98 -8.30 36.54
N PRO A 119 10.63 -9.12 35.52
CA PRO A 119 10.05 -10.44 35.76
C PRO A 119 10.97 -11.28 36.65
N VAL A 120 10.36 -12.02 37.58
CA VAL A 120 11.04 -12.95 38.48
C VAL A 120 10.73 -14.36 38.03
N ALA A 121 11.78 -15.16 37.84
CA ALA A 121 11.66 -16.55 37.43
C ALA A 121 10.87 -17.38 38.44
N THR A 122 10.16 -18.40 37.95
CA THR A 122 9.28 -19.24 38.77
C THR A 122 9.18 -20.65 38.22
N THR A 123 9.00 -21.64 39.09
CA THR A 123 8.90 -23.06 38.68
C THR A 123 7.49 -23.48 38.22
N GLN A 124 6.61 -22.51 37.99
CA GLN A 124 5.23 -22.74 37.55
C GLN A 124 5.19 -23.16 36.08
N SER A 125 4.16 -23.88 35.67
CA SER A 125 4.02 -24.29 34.27
C SER A 125 3.49 -23.14 33.43
N PHE A 126 3.97 -23.01 32.20
CA PHE A 126 3.40 -22.10 31.21
C PHE A 126 2.15 -22.73 30.61
N TYR A 127 1.00 -22.08 30.80
CA TYR A 127 -0.29 -22.51 30.29
C TYR A 127 -0.83 -21.56 29.25
N LEU A 128 -1.55 -22.12 28.27
CA LEU A 128 -2.51 -21.36 27.47
C LEU A 128 -3.92 -21.71 27.88
N ALA A 129 -4.81 -20.73 27.82
CA ALA A 129 -6.21 -20.83 28.17
C ALA A 129 -6.50 -21.24 29.64
N ALA A 130 -5.51 -21.19 30.54
CA ALA A 130 -5.67 -21.44 31.97
C ALA A 130 -4.48 -20.86 32.76
N ALA A 131 -4.54 -20.99 34.09
CA ALA A 131 -3.45 -20.64 34.99
C ALA A 131 -3.41 -21.50 36.26
N GLY A 132 -2.25 -21.58 36.90
CA GLY A 132 -2.05 -22.27 38.18
C GLY A 132 -1.61 -23.72 38.01
N LYS A 133 -0.30 -23.97 38.15
CA LYS A 133 0.29 -25.32 38.01
C LYS A 133 -0.39 -26.34 38.93
N ASN A 134 -0.63 -27.54 38.41
CA ASN A 134 -1.27 -28.68 39.09
C ASN A 134 -2.74 -28.49 39.51
N THR A 135 -3.23 -27.26 39.62
CA THR A 135 -4.62 -26.95 39.92
C THR A 135 -5.06 -25.82 38.99
N PRO A 136 -5.28 -26.13 37.69
CA PRO A 136 -5.63 -25.12 36.71
C PRO A 136 -6.93 -24.41 37.08
N THR A 137 -6.94 -23.09 36.87
CA THR A 137 -7.98 -22.11 37.18
C THR A 137 -8.03 -21.07 36.06
N ASP A 138 -8.99 -20.15 36.12
CA ASP A 138 -9.11 -19.02 35.19
C ASP A 138 -9.11 -19.44 33.72
N PHE A 139 -9.91 -20.46 33.40
CA PHE A 139 -10.01 -21.02 32.06
C PHE A 139 -10.59 -20.02 31.05
N PHE A 140 -10.00 -19.98 29.86
CA PHE A 140 -10.46 -19.14 28.75
C PHE A 140 -11.48 -19.89 27.90
N ALA A 141 -12.60 -19.24 27.59
CA ALA A 141 -13.55 -19.70 26.59
C ALA A 141 -13.41 -18.87 25.31
N GLY A 142 -13.18 -19.56 24.18
CA GLY A 142 -12.99 -18.98 22.86
C GLY A 142 -11.73 -19.49 22.15
N ASN A 143 -11.28 -18.77 21.12
CA ASN A 143 -10.11 -19.14 20.33
C ASN A 143 -8.87 -18.28 20.67
N ILE A 144 -7.70 -18.91 20.59
CA ILE A 144 -6.39 -18.26 20.71
C ILE A 144 -5.56 -18.68 19.50
N ASP A 145 -4.84 -17.75 18.90
CA ASP A 145 -4.04 -17.99 17.71
C ASP A 145 -2.73 -17.18 17.73
N GLU A 146 -1.73 -17.62 16.98
CA GLU A 146 -0.45 -16.91 16.80
C GLU A 146 0.22 -16.43 18.10
N VAL A 147 0.32 -17.33 19.09
CA VAL A 147 0.97 -17.00 20.37
C VAL A 147 2.47 -16.91 20.16
N ARG A 148 3.03 -15.73 20.40
CA ARG A 148 4.47 -15.43 20.19
C ARG A 148 5.06 -14.80 21.44
N ILE A 149 6.20 -15.32 21.88
CA ILE A 149 6.98 -14.81 23.01
C ILE A 149 8.39 -14.49 22.51
N TRP A 150 8.81 -13.25 22.70
CA TRP A 150 10.09 -12.71 22.27
C TRP A 150 10.95 -12.33 23.48
N ASP A 151 12.23 -12.70 23.46
CA ASP A 151 13.27 -12.28 24.42
C ASP A 151 13.81 -10.87 24.13
N THR A 152 13.04 -10.07 23.38
CA THR A 152 13.36 -8.69 23.01
C THR A 152 12.11 -7.83 22.97
N ALA A 153 12.29 -6.52 23.17
CA ALA A 153 11.25 -5.55 22.90
C ALA A 153 11.15 -5.34 21.38
N LEU A 154 10.00 -5.68 20.79
CA LEU A 154 9.69 -5.30 19.43
C LEU A 154 9.36 -3.80 19.37
N SER A 155 9.66 -3.17 18.24
CA SER A 155 9.08 -1.88 17.88
C SER A 155 7.62 -2.05 17.44
N GLU A 156 6.87 -0.96 17.47
CA GLU A 156 5.49 -0.93 16.98
C GLU A 156 5.38 -1.36 15.51
N ASN A 157 6.31 -0.92 14.66
CA ASN A 157 6.35 -1.33 13.24
C ASN A 157 6.68 -2.82 13.09
N GLN A 158 7.59 -3.36 13.89
CA GLN A 158 7.87 -4.80 13.93
C GLN A 158 6.60 -5.60 14.28
N LEU A 159 5.86 -5.17 15.31
CA LEU A 159 4.61 -5.82 15.71
C LEU A 159 3.56 -5.82 14.58
N ARG A 160 3.33 -4.65 13.98
CA ARG A 160 2.36 -4.46 12.88
C ARG A 160 2.71 -5.28 11.64
N TYR A 161 3.98 -5.48 11.36
CA TYR A 161 4.42 -6.22 10.17
C TYR A 161 4.13 -7.71 10.22
N ILE A 162 4.27 -8.31 11.40
CA ILE A 162 4.11 -9.74 11.54
C ILE A 162 2.68 -10.14 11.95
N MET A 163 1.80 -9.21 12.33
CA MET A 163 0.54 -9.59 12.96
C MET A 163 -0.51 -10.20 12.02
N ASN A 164 -0.53 -9.87 10.72
CA ASN A 164 -1.53 -10.38 9.76
C ASN A 164 -1.03 -11.57 8.90
N GLN A 165 -0.07 -12.34 9.41
CA GLN A 165 0.52 -13.50 8.73
C GLN A 165 1.22 -14.42 9.73
N GLU A 166 1.28 -15.72 9.46
CA GLU A 166 2.19 -16.64 10.18
C GLU A 166 3.66 -16.25 9.93
N ILE A 167 4.59 -16.65 10.81
CA ILE A 167 6.04 -16.40 10.64
C ILE A 167 6.83 -17.67 10.33
N ILE A 168 7.85 -17.57 9.46
CA ILE A 168 8.64 -18.72 9.01
C ILE A 168 10.14 -18.55 9.26
N ASP A 169 10.82 -19.63 9.66
CA ASP A 169 12.29 -19.67 9.71
C ASP A 169 12.83 -19.89 8.29
N ASN A 170 13.34 -18.83 7.68
CA ASN A 170 13.85 -18.88 6.31
C ASN A 170 15.38 -19.07 6.25
N SER A 171 16.03 -19.56 7.31
CA SER A 171 17.49 -19.75 7.44
C SER A 171 18.34 -18.48 7.42
N LEU A 172 17.75 -17.29 7.21
CA LEU A 172 18.46 -16.02 7.16
C LEU A 172 18.69 -15.40 8.55
N ALA A 173 18.32 -16.09 9.62
CA ALA A 173 18.28 -15.59 11.01
C ALA A 173 17.29 -14.42 11.22
N LEU A 174 16.43 -14.12 10.25
CA LEU A 174 15.50 -12.98 10.24
C LEU A 174 14.05 -13.49 10.22
N ILE A 175 13.13 -12.79 10.87
CA ILE A 175 11.70 -13.11 10.82
C ILE A 175 11.02 -12.39 9.68
N TYR A 176 10.33 -13.18 8.87
CA TYR A 176 9.39 -12.74 7.85
C TYR A 176 8.08 -13.48 8.05
N GLY A 177 6.99 -12.90 7.57
CA GLY A 177 5.77 -13.66 7.47
C GLY A 177 5.69 -14.50 6.20
N ASP A 178 4.77 -15.45 6.18
CA ASP A 178 4.61 -16.41 5.07
C ASP A 178 3.88 -15.82 3.85
N VAL A 179 3.10 -14.75 4.06
CA VAL A 179 2.28 -14.16 2.99
C VAL A 179 3.07 -13.13 2.18
N LEU A 180 3.76 -12.21 2.86
CA LEU A 180 4.61 -11.23 2.18
C LEU A 180 5.98 -11.85 1.86
N PRO A 181 6.58 -11.56 0.68
CA PRO A 181 7.89 -12.10 0.37
C PRO A 181 8.96 -11.70 1.37
N THR A 182 9.91 -12.60 1.59
CA THR A 182 11.05 -12.37 2.49
C THR A 182 12.10 -11.40 1.93
N THR A 183 11.93 -10.94 0.68
CA THR A 183 12.89 -10.11 -0.05
C THR A 183 12.34 -8.73 -0.39
N ILE A 184 11.36 -8.23 0.35
CA ILE A 184 10.84 -6.88 0.09
C ILE A 184 11.93 -5.82 0.30
N THR A 185 11.97 -4.82 -0.57
CA THR A 185 12.94 -3.72 -0.55
C THR A 185 12.75 -2.85 0.69
N LYS A 186 11.48 -2.61 1.07
CA LYS A 186 11.15 -1.83 2.26
C LYS A 186 11.59 -2.54 3.52
N ASN A 187 12.74 -2.12 4.04
CA ASN A 187 13.37 -2.64 5.24
C ASN A 187 13.34 -1.59 6.37
N GLU A 188 12.18 -0.96 6.59
CA GLU A 188 12.01 0.06 7.65
C GLU A 188 11.99 -0.54 9.06
N ILE A 189 11.99 -1.87 9.11
CA ILE A 189 11.89 -2.66 10.32
C ILE A 189 13.27 -3.22 10.59
N SER A 190 13.90 -2.81 11.70
CA SER A 190 15.15 -3.44 12.13
C SER A 190 14.93 -4.94 12.20
N THR A 191 15.86 -5.74 11.72
CA THR A 191 15.60 -7.16 11.68
C THR A 191 15.40 -7.74 13.08
N ILE A 192 14.35 -8.53 13.25
CA ILE A 192 14.13 -9.33 14.45
C ILE A 192 14.93 -10.63 14.25
N PRO A 193 15.89 -10.96 15.13
CA PRO A 193 16.59 -12.23 15.02
C PRO A 193 15.66 -13.40 15.38
N TRP A 194 15.62 -14.46 14.56
CA TRP A 194 14.85 -15.68 14.89
C TRP A 194 15.27 -16.26 16.24
N SER A 195 16.55 -16.13 16.60
CA SER A 195 17.09 -16.57 17.89
C SER A 195 16.45 -15.91 19.11
N SER A 196 15.79 -14.75 18.94
CA SER A 196 15.06 -14.03 20.00
C SER A 196 13.62 -14.50 20.19
N LEU A 197 13.11 -15.39 19.32
CA LEU A 197 11.81 -16.02 19.50
C LEU A 197 11.95 -17.13 20.56
N ALA A 198 11.40 -16.88 21.74
CA ALA A 198 11.46 -17.78 22.88
C ALA A 198 10.41 -18.91 22.77
N GLY A 199 9.26 -18.62 22.16
CA GLY A 199 8.22 -19.60 21.86
C GLY A 199 7.27 -19.10 20.78
N TYR A 200 6.83 -20.00 19.91
CA TYR A 200 5.86 -19.70 18.87
C TYR A 200 4.89 -20.86 18.66
N TYR A 201 3.61 -20.58 18.85
CA TYR A 201 2.53 -21.53 18.71
C TYR A 201 1.50 -20.95 17.74
N PRO A 202 1.55 -21.32 16.44
CA PRO A 202 0.65 -20.79 15.42
C PRO A 202 -0.77 -21.35 15.53
N MET A 203 -1.01 -22.29 16.45
CA MET A 203 -2.31 -22.93 16.62
C MET A 203 -2.92 -23.54 15.35
N SER A 204 -2.13 -23.75 14.30
CA SER A 204 -2.48 -24.44 13.07
C SER A 204 -1.83 -25.84 12.95
N VAL A 205 -0.82 -26.11 13.78
CA VAL A 205 -0.03 -27.36 13.78
C VAL A 205 -0.23 -28.16 15.09
N TYR A 206 -0.85 -29.33 14.97
CA TYR A 206 -1.09 -30.24 16.11
C TYR A 206 -0.78 -31.69 15.76
N THR A 207 -0.26 -32.41 16.75
CA THR A 207 -0.11 -33.87 16.70
C THR A 207 -0.87 -34.50 17.85
N TYR A 208 -2.07 -35.04 17.59
CA TYR A 208 -2.93 -35.81 18.49
C TYR A 208 -3.17 -35.20 19.88
N THR A 209 -2.17 -35.23 20.77
CA THR A 209 -2.19 -34.72 22.15
C THR A 209 -1.33 -33.47 22.37
N ASN A 210 -0.69 -32.91 21.33
CA ASN A 210 0.31 -31.85 21.48
C ASN A 210 0.21 -30.77 20.40
N THR A 211 0.56 -29.53 20.75
CA THR A 211 0.90 -28.45 19.82
C THR A 211 2.43 -28.30 19.75
N ASP A 212 2.95 -27.98 18.56
CA ASP A 212 4.39 -27.86 18.35
C ASP A 212 4.88 -26.44 18.60
N ASP A 213 6.11 -26.34 19.08
CA ASP A 213 6.79 -25.05 19.26
C ASP A 213 7.60 -24.74 18.00
N MET A 214 7.02 -23.89 17.16
CA MET A 214 7.58 -23.51 15.86
C MET A 214 8.81 -22.60 15.99
N SER A 215 9.15 -22.10 17.19
CA SER A 215 10.39 -21.32 17.40
C SER A 215 11.67 -22.15 17.25
N GLY A 216 11.55 -23.48 17.32
CA GLY A 216 12.68 -24.40 17.29
C GLY A 216 13.35 -24.62 18.66
N LYS A 217 12.74 -24.15 19.76
CA LYS A 217 13.24 -24.38 21.13
C LYS A 217 12.73 -25.68 21.75
N GLY A 218 11.71 -26.30 21.15
CA GLY A 218 11.21 -27.62 21.53
C GLY A 218 10.30 -27.58 22.76
N HIS A 219 9.71 -26.43 23.09
CA HIS A 219 8.78 -26.25 24.20
C HIS A 219 7.37 -26.75 23.82
N GLN A 220 7.25 -28.04 23.52
CA GLN A 220 5.99 -28.64 23.07
C GLN A 220 4.89 -28.52 24.13
N GLY A 221 3.69 -28.11 23.70
CA GLY A 221 2.53 -27.98 24.58
C GLY A 221 1.69 -29.26 24.56
N ALA A 222 1.34 -29.79 25.73
CA ALA A 222 0.37 -30.88 25.87
C ALA A 222 -1.05 -30.33 25.92
N LEU A 223 -1.91 -30.77 25.00
CA LEU A 223 -3.33 -30.46 25.00
C LEU A 223 -4.01 -31.23 26.13
N ARG A 224 -4.78 -30.53 26.97
CA ARG A 224 -5.46 -31.10 28.14
C ARG A 224 -6.96 -30.93 27.97
N ASN A 225 -7.68 -32.06 28.00
CA ASN A 225 -9.14 -32.16 27.88
C ASN A 225 -9.76 -31.70 26.55
N LEU A 226 -8.92 -31.21 25.62
CA LEU A 226 -9.35 -30.69 24.35
C LEU A 226 -9.99 -31.76 23.45
N ASP A 227 -11.24 -31.53 23.05
CA ASP A 227 -11.98 -32.39 22.12
C ASP A 227 -12.51 -31.65 20.88
N THR A 228 -12.28 -30.34 20.78
CA THR A 228 -12.75 -29.50 19.66
C THR A 228 -11.61 -29.05 18.74
N VAL A 229 -11.90 -29.03 17.44
CA VAL A 229 -11.02 -28.48 16.41
C VAL A 229 -11.87 -27.60 15.51
N ASP A 230 -11.58 -26.30 15.49
CA ASP A 230 -12.31 -25.31 14.72
C ASP A 230 -11.52 -24.89 13.45
N ARG A 231 -12.07 -23.98 12.65
CA ARG A 231 -11.38 -23.38 11.50
C ARG A 231 -10.55 -22.18 11.96
N GLN A 232 -9.39 -21.99 11.35
CA GLN A 232 -8.67 -20.73 11.51
C GLN A 232 -9.46 -19.62 10.82
N THR A 233 -9.90 -18.63 11.60
CA THR A 233 -10.69 -17.49 11.10
C THR A 233 -10.08 -16.13 11.42
N ALA A 234 -8.89 -16.12 12.07
CA ALA A 234 -8.11 -14.90 12.28
C ALA A 234 -7.69 -14.28 10.93
N PRO A 235 -7.51 -12.94 10.86
CA PRO A 235 -7.19 -12.25 9.61
C PRO A 235 -5.72 -12.41 9.19
N LEU A 236 -5.37 -13.60 8.69
CA LEU A 236 -4.00 -14.02 8.35
C LEU A 236 -3.86 -14.54 6.91
N PRO A 237 -4.23 -13.82 5.82
CA PRO A 237 -4.62 -12.41 5.74
C PRO A 237 -6.14 -12.19 5.67
N TYR A 238 -6.58 -10.93 5.49
CA TYR A 238 -7.98 -10.64 5.14
C TYR A 238 -8.28 -11.07 3.70
N GLN A 239 -9.38 -11.80 3.49
CA GLN A 239 -9.75 -12.36 2.19
C GLN A 239 -11.17 -11.97 1.78
N THR A 240 -11.39 -11.77 0.49
CA THR A 240 -12.75 -11.54 -0.04
C THR A 240 -13.50 -12.86 -0.22
N GLN A 241 -14.81 -12.86 0.05
CA GLN A 241 -15.70 -14.02 -0.16
C GLN A 241 -16.75 -13.78 -1.26
N ALA A 242 -16.98 -12.53 -1.64
CA ALA A 242 -17.94 -12.14 -2.66
C ALA A 242 -17.61 -10.75 -3.21
N SER A 243 -18.08 -10.47 -4.42
CA SER A 243 -17.99 -9.12 -5.00
C SER A 243 -18.85 -8.12 -4.20
N GLY A 244 -18.35 -6.90 -4.01
CA GLY A 244 -19.08 -5.83 -3.32
C GLY A 244 -18.21 -4.68 -2.85
N PRO A 245 -18.79 -3.70 -2.13
CA PRO A 245 -18.02 -2.57 -1.61
C PRO A 245 -17.03 -3.01 -0.53
N TRP A 246 -15.82 -2.44 -0.51
CA TRP A 246 -14.80 -2.67 0.51
C TRP A 246 -15.32 -2.49 1.94
N ASP A 247 -16.24 -1.56 2.15
CA ASP A 247 -16.78 -1.23 3.47
C ASP A 247 -18.03 -2.07 3.85
N THR A 248 -18.28 -3.20 3.18
CA THR A 248 -19.43 -4.06 3.43
C THR A 248 -19.00 -5.43 3.96
N ASP A 249 -19.55 -5.84 5.10
CA ASP A 249 -19.24 -7.12 5.74
C ASP A 249 -19.31 -8.29 4.76
N ALA A 250 -20.40 -8.40 3.99
CA ALA A 250 -20.64 -9.49 3.05
C ALA A 250 -19.52 -9.68 1.99
N THR A 251 -18.68 -8.67 1.73
CA THR A 251 -17.52 -8.77 0.83
C THR A 251 -16.39 -9.59 1.44
N TRP A 252 -16.23 -9.59 2.76
CA TRP A 252 -15.10 -10.18 3.47
C TRP A 252 -15.46 -11.54 4.09
N LEU A 253 -14.54 -12.50 3.93
CA LEU A 253 -14.61 -13.78 4.61
C LEU A 253 -14.55 -13.58 6.12
N ASN A 254 -15.24 -14.42 6.89
CA ASN A 254 -15.27 -14.41 8.36
C ASN A 254 -15.71 -13.07 9.00
N ASN A 255 -16.40 -12.19 8.26
CA ASN A 255 -16.82 -10.85 8.72
C ASN A 255 -17.63 -10.80 10.03
N ALA A 256 -18.21 -11.92 10.46
CA ALA A 256 -18.96 -12.01 11.72
C ALA A 256 -18.03 -12.22 12.93
N GLU A 257 -16.76 -12.54 12.69
CA GLU A 257 -15.77 -12.91 13.68
C GLU A 257 -14.53 -12.02 13.65
N GLN A 258 -14.44 -11.05 12.73
CA GLN A 258 -13.30 -10.13 12.63
C GLN A 258 -13.76 -8.77 12.13
N THR A 259 -13.02 -7.72 12.52
CA THR A 259 -13.17 -6.38 11.95
C THR A 259 -12.93 -6.38 10.44
N LEU A 260 -13.45 -5.38 9.73
CA LEU A 260 -13.09 -5.19 8.31
C LEU A 260 -11.68 -4.59 8.18
N PRO A 261 -10.98 -4.79 7.04
CA PRO A 261 -9.77 -4.04 6.73
C PRO A 261 -10.01 -2.53 6.83
N ASN A 262 -9.05 -1.81 7.42
CA ASN A 262 -9.16 -0.38 7.73
C ASN A 262 -10.27 -0.01 8.73
N ALA A 263 -10.74 -0.95 9.56
CA ALA A 263 -11.56 -0.60 10.71
C ALA A 263 -10.87 0.44 11.61
N LEU A 264 -11.65 1.20 12.37
CA LEU A 264 -11.12 2.12 13.36
C LEU A 264 -10.77 1.35 14.63
N SER A 265 -9.67 1.72 15.28
CA SER A 265 -9.24 1.15 16.55
C SER A 265 -10.35 1.26 17.60
N ILE A 266 -10.56 0.17 18.35
CA ILE A 266 -11.52 0.18 19.46
C ILE A 266 -11.08 1.07 20.64
N ILE A 267 -9.82 1.50 20.67
CA ILE A 267 -9.27 2.36 21.74
C ILE A 267 -9.82 3.79 21.62
N ASP A 268 -9.75 4.37 20.42
CA ASP A 268 -10.04 5.79 20.20
C ASP A 268 -11.19 6.03 19.20
N ASN A 269 -11.58 5.02 18.44
CA ASN A 269 -12.55 5.10 17.34
C ASN A 269 -12.20 6.20 16.32
N THR A 270 -10.91 6.45 16.11
CA THR A 270 -10.40 7.45 15.15
C THR A 270 -9.19 6.98 14.36
N THR A 271 -8.33 6.11 14.93
CA THR A 271 -7.14 5.60 14.24
C THR A 271 -7.53 4.43 13.32
N PRO A 272 -7.37 4.54 11.99
CA PRO A 272 -7.57 3.41 11.09
C PRO A 272 -6.47 2.36 11.28
N ILE A 273 -6.83 1.09 11.27
CA ILE A 273 -5.89 -0.03 11.23
C ILE A 273 -5.45 -0.20 9.77
N ASP A 274 -4.32 0.37 9.36
CA ASP A 274 -3.90 0.46 7.95
C ASP A 274 -2.68 -0.41 7.59
N TRP A 275 -2.25 -1.26 8.51
CA TRP A 275 -1.21 -2.27 8.33
C TRP A 275 -1.77 -3.64 7.94
N ASN A 276 -2.98 -3.70 7.37
CA ASN A 276 -3.58 -4.98 6.97
C ASN A 276 -2.87 -5.58 5.76
N ILE A 277 -2.83 -6.91 5.70
CA ILE A 277 -2.56 -7.66 4.47
C ILE A 277 -3.90 -8.10 3.91
N VAL A 278 -4.15 -7.79 2.64
CA VAL A 278 -5.42 -8.02 1.96
C VAL A 278 -5.22 -8.87 0.72
N GLN A 279 -6.05 -9.90 0.57
CA GLN A 279 -6.15 -10.73 -0.61
C GLN A 279 -7.54 -10.59 -1.27
N ILE A 280 -7.54 -10.32 -2.58
CA ILE A 280 -8.72 -10.11 -3.39
C ILE A 280 -8.79 -11.16 -4.50
N ASP A 281 -9.90 -11.90 -4.49
CA ASP A 281 -10.25 -12.88 -5.52
C ASP A 281 -11.56 -12.52 -6.26
N HIS A 282 -12.18 -11.38 -5.92
CA HIS A 282 -13.52 -10.93 -6.37
C HIS A 282 -13.51 -9.45 -6.77
N ASP A 283 -14.59 -8.97 -7.38
CA ASP A 283 -14.72 -7.55 -7.73
C ASP A 283 -15.06 -6.71 -6.50
N VAL A 284 -14.17 -5.79 -6.13
CA VAL A 284 -14.30 -4.94 -4.94
C VAL A 284 -14.32 -3.48 -5.33
N THR A 285 -15.16 -2.67 -4.68
CA THR A 285 -15.20 -1.22 -4.91
C THR A 285 -14.85 -0.43 -3.65
N ILE A 286 -13.86 0.45 -3.74
CA ILE A 286 -13.55 1.47 -2.73
C ILE A 286 -14.23 2.78 -3.15
N LYS A 287 -14.98 3.39 -2.23
CA LYS A 287 -15.58 4.73 -2.41
C LYS A 287 -15.11 5.66 -1.30
N THR A 288 -15.34 6.96 -1.43
CA THR A 288 -15.20 7.87 -0.28
C THR A 288 -16.16 7.45 0.83
N LYS A 289 -15.64 7.23 2.04
CA LYS A 289 -16.42 6.85 3.22
C LYS A 289 -16.45 8.02 4.18
N THR A 290 -17.60 8.24 4.81
CA THR A 290 -17.77 9.33 5.79
C THR A 290 -16.75 9.26 6.93
N LEU A 291 -16.43 8.04 7.40
CA LEU A 291 -15.55 7.83 8.56
C LEU A 291 -14.05 7.85 8.21
N LEU A 292 -13.66 7.24 7.08
CA LEU A 292 -12.25 7.09 6.69
C LEU A 292 -11.80 8.13 5.64
N GLY A 293 -12.73 8.95 5.15
CA GLY A 293 -12.47 9.88 4.06
C GLY A 293 -12.26 9.15 2.73
N ARG A 294 -11.29 9.63 1.95
CA ARG A 294 -10.99 9.18 0.58
C ARG A 294 -9.82 8.20 0.47
N GLU A 295 -9.07 8.00 1.56
CA GLU A 295 -7.84 7.21 1.54
C GLU A 295 -8.07 5.83 2.12
N ARG A 296 -7.47 4.80 1.49
CA ARG A 296 -7.33 3.41 1.98
C ARG A 296 -5.86 3.07 1.93
N SER A 297 -5.34 2.48 3.00
CA SER A 297 -3.93 2.13 3.10
C SER A 297 -3.80 0.70 3.61
N VAL A 298 -2.91 -0.08 3.01
CA VAL A 298 -2.64 -1.47 3.38
C VAL A 298 -1.14 -1.73 3.40
N GLN A 299 -0.73 -2.72 4.19
CA GLN A 299 0.65 -3.21 4.20
C GLN A 299 0.96 -4.00 2.93
N GLY A 300 0.14 -5.01 2.65
CA GLY A 300 0.24 -5.84 1.47
C GLY A 300 -1.10 -5.94 0.76
N LEU A 301 -1.06 -5.89 -0.57
CA LEU A 301 -2.22 -6.08 -1.42
C LEU A 301 -1.93 -7.18 -2.45
N ILE A 302 -2.70 -8.25 -2.40
CA ILE A 302 -2.61 -9.39 -3.31
C ILE A 302 -3.93 -9.48 -4.06
N ILE A 303 -3.93 -9.16 -5.34
CA ILE A 303 -5.10 -9.27 -6.22
C ILE A 303 -4.86 -10.46 -7.13
N ASN A 304 -5.38 -11.63 -6.78
CA ASN A 304 -5.24 -12.85 -7.58
C ASN A 304 -6.15 -12.82 -8.82
N SER A 305 -7.34 -12.23 -8.67
CA SER A 305 -8.35 -12.10 -9.72
C SER A 305 -9.36 -11.00 -9.39
N GLY A 306 -10.27 -10.73 -10.34
CA GLY A 306 -11.29 -9.70 -10.19
C GLY A 306 -10.75 -8.28 -10.38
N GLU A 307 -11.65 -7.32 -10.22
CA GLU A 307 -11.36 -5.89 -10.31
C GLU A 307 -11.42 -5.22 -8.93
N LEU A 308 -10.34 -4.54 -8.52
CA LEU A 308 -10.38 -3.56 -7.45
C LEU A 308 -10.62 -2.16 -8.03
N LYS A 309 -11.87 -1.72 -7.97
CA LYS A 309 -12.29 -0.41 -8.45
C LYS A 309 -12.15 0.67 -7.38
N ILE A 310 -11.37 1.70 -7.66
CA ILE A 310 -11.25 2.92 -6.85
C ILE A 310 -12.18 3.97 -7.46
N ASP A 311 -13.39 4.04 -6.91
CA ASP A 311 -14.54 4.74 -7.49
C ASP A 311 -14.49 6.24 -7.20
N GLY A 312 -13.76 6.96 -8.04
CA GLY A 312 -13.87 8.42 -8.16
C GLY A 312 -14.99 8.84 -9.11
N ASP A 313 -14.91 10.07 -9.60
CA ASP A 313 -15.82 10.57 -10.65
C ASP A 313 -15.05 11.53 -11.57
N THR A 314 -15.09 11.24 -12.87
CA THR A 314 -14.35 11.99 -13.89
C THR A 314 -14.96 13.38 -14.11
N PRO A 315 -16.28 13.53 -14.35
CA PRO A 315 -16.95 14.83 -14.37
C PRO A 315 -16.69 15.79 -13.21
N CYS A 316 -16.56 15.30 -11.97
CA CYS A 316 -16.26 16.16 -10.81
C CYS A 316 -14.76 16.49 -10.65
N GLY A 317 -13.86 15.78 -11.35
CA GLY A 317 -12.42 15.82 -11.10
C GLY A 317 -12.06 15.34 -9.70
N CYS A 318 -12.79 14.34 -9.18
CA CYS A 318 -12.63 13.84 -7.82
C CYS A 318 -12.26 12.35 -7.81
N GLY A 319 -11.55 11.92 -6.76
CA GLY A 319 -10.96 10.59 -6.69
C GLY A 319 -10.60 10.17 -5.28
N ASN A 320 -10.31 8.88 -5.14
CA ASN A 320 -9.89 8.24 -3.89
C ASN A 320 -8.45 7.73 -4.00
N GLY A 321 -7.77 7.61 -2.87
CA GLY A 321 -6.41 7.08 -2.82
C GLY A 321 -6.38 5.66 -2.28
N LEU A 322 -5.62 4.81 -2.96
CA LEU A 322 -5.22 3.49 -2.50
C LEU A 322 -3.70 3.51 -2.27
N THR A 323 -3.27 3.35 -1.01
CA THR A 323 -1.87 3.29 -0.62
C THR A 323 -1.47 1.85 -0.33
N VAL A 324 -0.44 1.36 -1.01
CA VAL A 324 0.22 0.09 -0.68
C VAL A 324 1.60 0.42 -0.15
N THR A 325 1.86 0.06 1.11
CA THR A 325 3.07 0.52 1.79
C THR A 325 4.26 -0.41 1.63
N HIS A 326 4.05 -1.71 1.41
CA HIS A 326 5.15 -2.68 1.30
C HIS A 326 5.08 -3.49 0.00
N TYR A 327 3.97 -4.18 -0.27
CA TYR A 327 3.95 -5.17 -1.34
C TYR A 327 2.64 -5.20 -2.12
N LEU A 328 2.75 -5.14 -3.45
CA LEU A 328 1.65 -5.30 -4.40
C LEU A 328 1.89 -6.51 -5.30
N LYS A 329 1.01 -7.51 -5.24
CA LYS A 329 0.88 -8.57 -6.24
C LYS A 329 -0.39 -8.34 -7.03
N LEU A 330 -0.27 -8.16 -8.34
CA LEU A 330 -1.37 -7.78 -9.23
C LEU A 330 -1.54 -8.79 -10.37
N ASP A 331 -2.40 -9.79 -10.18
CA ASP A 331 -2.81 -10.72 -11.23
C ASP A 331 -4.23 -10.43 -11.77
N GLY A 332 -5.07 -9.75 -10.98
CA GLY A 332 -6.33 -9.12 -11.43
C GLY A 332 -6.15 -7.70 -11.96
N THR A 333 -7.15 -6.84 -11.78
CA THR A 333 -7.15 -5.46 -12.28
C THR A 333 -7.35 -4.43 -11.16
N ILE A 334 -6.66 -3.29 -11.23
CA ILE A 334 -7.01 -2.08 -10.46
C ILE A 334 -7.61 -1.06 -11.44
N ASP A 335 -8.84 -0.60 -11.18
CA ASP A 335 -9.49 0.46 -11.97
C ASP A 335 -9.51 1.79 -11.20
N LEU A 336 -8.73 2.77 -11.65
CA LEU A 336 -8.68 4.12 -11.09
C LEU A 336 -9.59 5.07 -11.85
N VAL A 337 -10.81 5.25 -11.33
CA VAL A 337 -11.82 6.14 -11.91
C VAL A 337 -11.66 7.57 -11.41
N GLY A 338 -11.88 8.55 -12.29
CA GLY A 338 -11.80 9.97 -11.95
C GLY A 338 -10.37 10.39 -11.64
N GLU A 339 -10.16 11.10 -10.53
CA GLU A 339 -8.81 11.50 -10.07
C GLU A 339 -8.22 10.53 -9.03
N SER A 340 -8.66 9.27 -9.05
CA SER A 340 -8.19 8.25 -8.12
C SER A 340 -6.74 7.87 -8.37
N GLN A 341 -6.05 7.43 -7.33
CA GLN A 341 -4.62 7.20 -7.35
C GLN A 341 -4.24 5.88 -6.69
N LEU A 342 -3.26 5.21 -7.29
CA LEU A 342 -2.48 4.16 -6.64
C LEU A 342 -1.16 4.78 -6.16
N ILE A 343 -0.97 4.79 -4.84
CA ILE A 343 0.20 5.30 -4.16
C ILE A 343 0.99 4.09 -3.67
N GLN A 344 2.22 3.96 -4.12
CA GLN A 344 3.18 3.00 -3.58
C GLN A 344 4.23 3.81 -2.84
N THR A 345 4.36 3.60 -1.53
CA THR A 345 5.33 4.38 -0.74
C THR A 345 6.75 4.03 -1.13
N LEU A 346 7.73 4.84 -0.70
CA LEU A 346 9.15 4.54 -0.88
C LEU A 346 9.44 3.08 -0.48
N ASP A 347 10.20 2.40 -1.34
CA ASP A 347 10.58 0.99 -1.24
C ASP A 347 9.41 -0.03 -1.26
N SER A 348 8.18 0.37 -1.54
CA SER A 348 7.10 -0.57 -1.81
C SER A 348 7.33 -1.27 -3.15
N ASP A 349 7.30 -2.60 -3.14
CA ASP A 349 7.53 -3.42 -4.33
C ASP A 349 6.22 -3.79 -5.04
N LEU A 350 6.25 -3.69 -6.37
CA LEU A 350 5.35 -4.43 -7.25
C LEU A 350 6.00 -5.77 -7.63
N ASP A 351 5.31 -6.89 -7.42
CA ASP A 351 5.81 -8.21 -7.82
C ASP A 351 6.04 -8.25 -9.34
N THR A 352 7.28 -8.53 -9.75
CA THR A 352 7.67 -8.66 -11.17
C THR A 352 6.88 -9.74 -11.92
N THR A 353 6.33 -10.73 -11.21
CA THR A 353 5.50 -11.80 -11.77
C THR A 353 4.02 -11.45 -11.91
N SER A 354 3.60 -10.27 -11.44
CA SER A 354 2.24 -9.73 -11.61
C SER A 354 1.79 -9.78 -13.07
N ALA A 355 0.72 -10.52 -13.36
CA ALA A 355 0.18 -10.72 -14.71
C ALA A 355 -0.93 -9.73 -15.10
N GLY A 356 -1.46 -9.03 -14.10
CA GLY A 356 -2.62 -8.15 -14.18
C GLY A 356 -2.33 -6.76 -14.74
N THR A 357 -3.31 -5.87 -14.61
CA THR A 357 -3.27 -4.52 -15.18
C THR A 357 -3.84 -3.46 -14.24
N LEU A 358 -3.48 -2.21 -14.51
CA LEU A 358 -4.05 -1.01 -13.94
C LEU A 358 -4.70 -0.20 -15.07
N GLU A 359 -5.93 0.26 -14.84
CA GLU A 359 -6.62 1.25 -15.65
C GLU A 359 -6.57 2.61 -14.97
N ARG A 360 -6.24 3.65 -15.73
CA ARG A 360 -6.23 5.04 -15.28
C ARG A 360 -6.80 5.96 -16.34
N ASP A 361 -7.93 6.58 -16.02
CA ASP A 361 -8.53 7.65 -16.83
C ASP A 361 -7.59 8.86 -16.92
N GLN A 362 -7.54 9.56 -18.05
CA GLN A 362 -6.84 10.85 -18.20
C GLN A 362 -7.48 11.70 -19.28
N GLN A 363 -7.57 13.02 -19.06
CA GLN A 363 -8.23 13.95 -19.97
C GLN A 363 -7.23 14.83 -20.71
N GLY A 364 -7.29 14.79 -22.04
CA GLY A 364 -6.55 15.69 -22.91
C GLY A 364 -7.44 16.76 -23.52
N THR A 365 -6.84 17.85 -23.98
CA THR A 365 -7.52 18.81 -24.84
C THR A 365 -7.98 18.10 -26.12
N LYS A 366 -9.28 18.19 -26.42
CA LYS A 366 -9.95 17.48 -27.52
C LYS A 366 -9.54 17.98 -28.91
N ASP A 367 -8.94 19.16 -28.98
CA ASP A 367 -8.74 19.90 -30.22
C ASP A 367 -7.65 19.33 -31.16
N LEU A 368 -7.93 19.32 -32.46
CA LEU A 368 -7.03 18.83 -33.52
C LEU A 368 -5.68 19.54 -33.58
N PHE A 369 -5.58 20.79 -33.11
CA PHE A 369 -4.40 21.59 -33.29
C PHE A 369 -3.57 21.80 -32.03
N THR A 370 -4.14 21.55 -30.84
CA THR A 370 -3.43 21.61 -29.57
C THR A 370 -2.65 20.33 -29.28
N TYR A 371 -1.43 20.47 -28.78
CA TYR A 371 -0.69 19.35 -28.22
C TYR A 371 -1.04 19.13 -26.76
N ASN A 372 -1.28 17.87 -26.43
CA ASN A 372 -1.19 17.32 -25.10
C ASN A 372 0.21 16.75 -24.89
N TYR A 373 0.76 16.95 -23.69
CA TYR A 373 2.07 16.46 -23.29
C TYR A 373 1.86 15.38 -22.23
N TRP A 374 2.18 14.15 -22.59
CA TRP A 374 1.82 12.96 -21.84
C TRP A 374 3.06 12.18 -21.41
N SER A 375 2.91 11.38 -20.37
CA SER A 375 3.68 10.17 -20.10
C SER A 375 2.71 9.06 -19.71
N SER A 376 3.19 7.82 -19.58
CA SER A 376 2.35 6.68 -19.26
C SER A 376 2.55 6.24 -17.81
N PRO A 377 1.47 6.07 -17.02
CA PRO A 377 1.54 5.52 -15.66
C PRO A 377 1.75 4.00 -15.65
N VAL A 378 1.69 3.38 -16.84
CA VAL A 378 1.77 1.94 -17.06
C VAL A 378 2.74 1.62 -18.20
N GLY A 379 3.34 0.44 -18.14
CA GLY A 379 4.08 -0.18 -19.24
C GLY A 379 3.34 -1.37 -19.84
N ILE A 380 3.95 -2.02 -20.83
CA ILE A 380 3.43 -3.29 -21.36
C ILE A 380 3.44 -4.35 -20.26
N SER A 381 2.35 -5.12 -20.14
CA SER A 381 2.25 -6.19 -19.15
C SER A 381 3.11 -7.39 -19.53
N ASN A 382 3.83 -7.91 -18.54
CA ASN A 382 4.52 -9.19 -18.56
C ASN A 382 4.75 -9.67 -17.12
N THR A 383 5.23 -10.91 -16.97
CA THR A 383 5.44 -11.58 -15.69
C THR A 383 6.92 -11.74 -15.31
N THR A 384 7.81 -10.90 -15.87
CA THR A 384 9.26 -11.00 -15.59
C THR A 384 9.90 -9.69 -15.15
N THR A 385 9.34 -8.55 -15.53
CA THR A 385 9.91 -7.22 -15.26
C THR A 385 8.82 -6.17 -15.02
N ASN A 386 9.17 -5.11 -14.32
CA ASN A 386 8.37 -3.90 -14.13
C ASN A 386 8.93 -2.75 -14.99
N ASN A 387 8.23 -1.61 -15.02
CA ASN A 387 8.66 -0.38 -15.69
C ASN A 387 8.97 -0.59 -17.19
N ASN A 388 8.15 -1.41 -17.84
CA ASN A 388 8.41 -1.88 -19.20
C ASN A 388 8.18 -0.76 -20.22
N SER A 389 9.03 -0.69 -21.23
CA SER A 389 8.82 0.17 -22.40
C SER A 389 7.53 -0.20 -23.14
N TYR A 390 6.92 0.76 -23.81
CA TYR A 390 5.62 0.60 -24.46
C TYR A 390 5.56 1.28 -25.84
N LYS A 391 4.53 0.95 -26.60
CA LYS A 391 4.04 1.72 -27.74
C LYS A 391 2.62 2.19 -27.42
N LEU A 392 2.15 3.27 -28.02
CA LEU A 392 0.84 3.83 -27.65
C LEU A 392 -0.34 2.86 -27.84
N PRO A 393 -0.43 2.05 -28.93
CA PRO A 393 -1.51 1.07 -29.07
C PRO A 393 -1.53 0.00 -27.98
N ASP A 394 -0.40 -0.22 -27.28
CA ASP A 394 -0.30 -1.24 -26.24
C ASP A 394 -0.89 -0.77 -24.91
N VAL A 395 -0.92 0.55 -24.66
CA VAL A 395 -1.25 1.11 -23.34
C VAL A 395 -2.33 2.19 -23.37
N LEU A 396 -2.63 2.81 -24.50
CA LEU A 396 -3.57 3.94 -24.58
C LEU A 396 -4.85 3.54 -25.32
N LYS A 397 -5.98 3.72 -24.65
CA LYS A 397 -7.32 3.43 -25.16
C LYS A 397 -8.19 4.69 -25.20
N ASP A 398 -9.24 4.63 -26.02
CA ASP A 398 -10.31 5.62 -26.04
C ASP A 398 -11.20 5.40 -24.81
N GLY A 399 -11.17 6.38 -23.92
CA GLY A 399 -11.89 6.39 -22.66
C GLY A 399 -13.22 7.11 -22.73
N ALA A 400 -13.79 7.41 -23.90
CA ALA A 400 -15.07 8.12 -24.00
C ALA A 400 -16.20 7.46 -23.16
N VAL A 401 -16.10 6.14 -22.94
CA VAL A 401 -16.82 5.40 -21.89
C VAL A 401 -15.78 4.65 -21.06
N PRO A 402 -15.37 5.18 -19.89
CA PRO A 402 -14.28 4.60 -19.08
C PRO A 402 -14.48 3.12 -18.75
N ALA A 403 -15.72 2.72 -18.42
CA ALA A 403 -16.05 1.34 -18.06
C ALA A 403 -15.90 0.32 -19.19
N THR A 404 -15.77 0.75 -20.45
CA THR A 404 -15.60 -0.12 -21.62
C THR A 404 -14.69 0.56 -22.65
N PRO A 405 -13.40 0.72 -22.36
CA PRO A 405 -12.50 1.49 -23.20
C PRO A 405 -12.24 0.77 -24.53
N LEU A 406 -12.18 1.54 -25.62
CA LEU A 406 -11.99 1.00 -26.98
C LEU A 406 -10.55 1.19 -27.47
N ASN A 407 -10.06 0.26 -28.30
CA ASN A 407 -8.75 0.43 -28.92
C ASN A 407 -8.76 1.60 -29.90
N ILE A 408 -7.83 2.55 -29.72
CA ILE A 408 -7.69 3.72 -30.58
C ILE A 408 -7.27 3.31 -32.00
N THR A 409 -7.86 3.95 -33.01
CA THR A 409 -7.39 3.82 -34.39
C THR A 409 -6.30 4.86 -34.69
N PHE A 410 -5.05 4.43 -34.85
CA PHE A 410 -3.97 5.34 -35.23
C PHE A 410 -3.88 5.49 -36.76
N LEU A 411 -4.04 6.71 -37.26
CA LEU A 411 -4.01 7.03 -38.68
C LEU A 411 -2.55 7.24 -39.12
N THR A 412 -2.08 6.41 -40.06
CA THR A 412 -0.70 6.46 -40.59
C THR A 412 -0.49 7.50 -41.69
N SER A 413 -1.54 8.24 -42.05
CA SER A 413 -1.51 9.31 -43.04
C SER A 413 -2.46 10.43 -42.64
N GLY A 414 -2.14 11.65 -43.07
CA GLY A 414 -2.89 12.85 -42.70
C GLY A 414 -2.45 13.45 -41.36
N TYR A 415 -3.12 14.52 -40.99
CA TYR A 415 -2.78 15.35 -39.82
C TYR A 415 -3.92 15.49 -38.82
N ASN A 416 -5.10 14.97 -39.14
CA ASN A 416 -6.27 15.15 -38.29
C ASN A 416 -6.72 13.80 -37.75
N GLY A 417 -6.95 13.74 -36.45
CA GLY A 417 -7.79 12.70 -35.88
C GLY A 417 -9.26 12.89 -36.26
N ALA A 418 -10.11 12.01 -35.75
CA ALA A 418 -11.56 12.14 -35.86
C ALA A 418 -12.23 11.62 -34.58
N PRO A 419 -13.34 12.24 -34.15
CA PRO A 419 -14.08 11.76 -32.99
C PRO A 419 -14.70 10.38 -33.27
N GLY A 420 -14.83 9.59 -32.22
CA GLY A 420 -15.58 8.35 -32.21
C GLY A 420 -17.05 8.54 -31.84
N THR A 421 -17.79 7.44 -31.71
CA THR A 421 -19.10 7.40 -31.07
C THR A 421 -18.90 6.68 -29.73
N PRO A 422 -19.14 7.34 -28.58
CA PRO A 422 -18.86 6.76 -27.25
C PRO A 422 -19.43 5.34 -27.10
N GLY A 423 -18.57 4.39 -26.76
CA GLY A 423 -18.93 2.97 -26.57
C GLY A 423 -19.21 2.17 -27.86
N VAL A 424 -19.11 2.77 -29.05
CA VAL A 424 -19.44 2.11 -30.33
C VAL A 424 -18.25 2.10 -31.30
N THR A 425 -17.67 3.26 -31.59
CA THR A 425 -16.50 3.38 -32.46
C THR A 425 -15.45 4.24 -31.78
N ALA A 426 -14.21 3.76 -31.69
CA ALA A 426 -13.13 4.50 -31.05
C ALA A 426 -12.81 5.79 -31.81
N VAL A 427 -12.24 6.76 -31.11
CA VAL A 427 -11.54 7.90 -31.74
C VAL A 427 -10.42 7.42 -32.66
N SER A 428 -10.10 8.26 -33.63
CA SER A 428 -8.90 8.10 -34.44
C SER A 428 -7.90 9.21 -34.17
N ILE A 429 -6.62 8.87 -34.07
CA ILE A 429 -5.53 9.79 -33.74
C ILE A 429 -4.52 9.79 -34.88
N ALA A 430 -4.17 10.98 -35.37
CA ALA A 430 -3.11 11.12 -36.36
C ALA A 430 -1.75 10.79 -35.75
N ASP A 431 -1.12 9.72 -36.24
CA ASP A 431 0.17 9.26 -35.72
C ASP A 431 1.30 10.27 -35.96
N TYR A 432 1.11 11.15 -36.95
CA TYR A 432 2.03 12.19 -37.33
C TYR A 432 2.38 13.16 -36.19
N TRP A 433 1.48 13.33 -35.22
CA TRP A 433 1.68 14.26 -34.11
C TRP A 433 2.24 13.60 -32.84
N ILE A 434 2.70 12.35 -32.95
CA ILE A 434 3.32 11.63 -31.85
C ILE A 434 4.83 11.78 -31.92
N TRP A 435 5.34 12.68 -31.09
CA TRP A 435 6.75 13.03 -31.01
C TRP A 435 7.27 12.85 -29.59
N LYS A 436 8.57 12.61 -29.45
CA LYS A 436 9.27 12.72 -28.17
C LYS A 436 10.49 13.61 -28.32
N TYR A 437 11.05 14.04 -27.21
CA TYR A 437 12.29 14.81 -27.17
C TYR A 437 13.23 14.17 -26.16
N ALA A 438 13.96 13.12 -26.57
CA ALA A 438 14.76 12.34 -25.64
C ALA A 438 16.23 12.71 -25.65
N ASN A 439 16.67 13.44 -24.61
CA ASN A 439 18.06 13.81 -24.37
C ASN A 439 18.72 14.40 -25.64
N GLN A 440 18.18 15.53 -26.11
CA GLN A 440 18.64 16.23 -27.32
C GLN A 440 19.13 17.64 -26.99
N THR A 441 20.00 18.21 -27.81
CA THR A 441 20.62 19.53 -27.56
C THR A 441 19.60 20.61 -27.23
N ASN A 442 19.84 21.32 -26.12
CA ASN A 442 18.92 22.30 -25.56
C ASN A 442 18.42 23.30 -26.61
N ASN A 443 17.12 23.57 -26.56
CA ASN A 443 16.44 24.57 -27.39
C ASN A 443 16.55 24.32 -28.90
N SER A 444 16.77 23.06 -29.32
CA SER A 444 16.90 22.70 -30.73
C SER A 444 15.63 22.03 -31.26
N TYR A 445 14.73 22.84 -31.82
CA TYR A 445 13.45 22.38 -32.40
C TYR A 445 13.60 21.29 -33.48
N PRO A 446 14.59 21.31 -34.40
CA PRO A 446 14.71 20.27 -35.41
C PRO A 446 15.02 18.86 -34.87
N LEU A 447 15.37 18.73 -33.58
CA LEU A 447 15.74 17.45 -32.96
C LEU A 447 14.58 16.68 -32.35
N TRP A 448 13.33 17.15 -32.47
CA TRP A 448 12.16 16.36 -32.12
C TRP A 448 12.18 15.02 -32.85
N GLN A 449 11.96 13.93 -32.11
CA GLN A 449 12.03 12.57 -32.61
C GLN A 449 10.62 12.08 -32.97
N HIS A 450 10.40 11.79 -34.24
CA HIS A 450 9.11 11.30 -34.72
C HIS A 450 8.95 9.81 -34.38
N VAL A 451 8.25 9.52 -33.29
CA VAL A 451 8.07 8.12 -32.85
C VAL A 451 6.82 7.47 -33.42
N ARG A 452 5.83 8.27 -33.85
CA ARG A 452 4.52 7.76 -34.29
C ARG A 452 3.89 6.88 -33.19
N SER A 453 2.81 6.17 -33.51
CA SER A 453 2.18 5.27 -32.55
C SER A 453 2.98 4.00 -32.29
N THR A 454 3.83 3.57 -33.23
CA THR A 454 4.54 2.27 -33.17
C THR A 454 5.98 2.35 -32.66
N GLY A 455 6.50 3.55 -32.42
CA GLY A 455 7.81 3.77 -31.83
C GLY A 455 7.82 3.46 -30.33
N THR A 456 8.96 3.02 -29.84
CA THR A 456 9.14 2.66 -28.43
C THR A 456 9.34 3.90 -27.56
N LEU A 457 8.60 3.96 -26.46
CA LEU A 457 8.74 4.90 -25.36
C LEU A 457 9.14 4.14 -24.08
N LEU A 458 10.07 4.70 -23.31
CA LEU A 458 10.45 4.16 -22.02
C LEU A 458 9.50 4.67 -20.91
N ALA A 459 9.46 3.98 -19.78
CA ALA A 459 8.83 4.53 -18.57
C ALA A 459 9.51 5.86 -18.21
N GLY A 460 8.72 6.88 -17.86
CA GLY A 460 9.20 8.24 -17.59
C GLY A 460 9.42 9.12 -18.83
N GLU A 461 9.57 8.55 -20.03
CA GLU A 461 9.64 9.38 -21.24
C GLU A 461 8.29 10.05 -21.50
N GLY A 462 8.35 11.34 -21.85
CA GLY A 462 7.18 12.07 -22.30
C GLY A 462 7.04 12.03 -23.82
N PHE A 463 5.80 12.17 -24.28
CA PHE A 463 5.45 12.26 -25.69
C PHE A 463 4.35 13.30 -25.90
N THR A 464 4.26 13.81 -27.12
CA THR A 464 3.18 14.71 -27.51
C THR A 464 2.11 13.96 -28.28
N MET A 465 0.87 14.43 -28.22
CA MET A 465 -0.21 13.95 -29.09
C MET A 465 -1.24 15.06 -29.27
N LYS A 466 -1.85 15.16 -30.45
CA LYS A 466 -2.96 16.10 -30.67
C LYS A 466 -4.32 15.45 -30.43
N GLY A 467 -5.34 16.28 -30.20
CA GLY A 467 -6.71 15.84 -30.02
C GLY A 467 -7.36 15.32 -31.31
N VAL A 468 -8.65 15.08 -31.23
CA VAL A 468 -9.41 14.24 -32.17
C VAL A 468 -10.53 14.98 -32.88
N GLU A 469 -10.87 16.21 -32.49
CA GLU A 469 -11.98 16.95 -33.08
C GLU A 469 -11.67 18.43 -33.27
N ASN A 470 -12.18 19.04 -34.36
CA ASN A 470 -12.06 20.48 -34.54
C ASN A 470 -13.03 21.18 -33.59
N THR A 471 -12.51 21.78 -32.53
CA THR A 471 -13.35 22.43 -31.50
C THR A 471 -13.77 23.86 -31.87
N GLY A 472 -13.35 24.36 -33.04
CA GLY A 472 -13.52 25.77 -33.40
C GLY A 472 -12.70 26.72 -32.52
N GLY A 473 -11.62 26.22 -31.88
CA GLY A 473 -10.75 26.98 -30.99
C GLY A 473 -11.13 26.92 -29.51
N LEU A 474 -12.11 26.09 -29.13
CA LEU A 474 -12.49 25.85 -27.74
C LEU A 474 -11.58 24.82 -27.08
N ILE A 475 -10.41 25.28 -26.61
CA ILE A 475 -9.40 24.43 -25.95
C ILE A 475 -9.77 23.97 -24.54
N SER A 476 -10.94 24.36 -24.03
CA SER A 476 -11.48 23.85 -22.76
C SER A 476 -12.25 22.53 -22.91
N LEU A 477 -12.47 22.07 -24.14
CA LEU A 477 -13.13 20.78 -24.37
C LEU A 477 -12.13 19.65 -24.23
N GLU A 478 -12.55 18.60 -23.53
CA GLU A 478 -11.70 17.48 -23.18
C GLU A 478 -12.11 16.19 -23.91
N GLN A 479 -11.13 15.31 -24.08
CA GLN A 479 -11.29 13.93 -24.51
C GLN A 479 -10.74 13.03 -23.41
N ASN A 480 -11.55 12.08 -22.94
CA ASN A 480 -11.09 11.07 -21.99
C ASN A 480 -10.34 9.94 -22.72
N TYR A 481 -9.23 9.53 -22.12
CA TYR A 481 -8.41 8.38 -22.51
C TYR A 481 -8.26 7.46 -21.31
N VAL A 482 -8.00 6.18 -21.56
CA VAL A 482 -7.66 5.21 -20.51
C VAL A 482 -6.27 4.68 -20.79
N PHE A 483 -5.36 4.88 -19.83
CA PHE A 483 -4.10 4.12 -19.78
C PHE A 483 -4.39 2.75 -19.17
N HIS A 484 -4.03 1.68 -19.87
CA HIS A 484 -4.27 0.30 -19.45
C HIS A 484 -3.00 -0.54 -19.66
N GLY A 485 -2.40 -1.03 -18.59
CA GLY A 485 -1.17 -1.84 -18.64
C GLY A 485 -0.65 -2.18 -17.25
N LYS A 486 0.57 -2.68 -17.12
CA LYS A 486 1.18 -2.96 -15.82
C LYS A 486 1.68 -1.66 -15.18
N PRO A 487 1.31 -1.32 -13.94
CA PRO A 487 1.74 -0.06 -13.32
C PRO A 487 3.25 0.03 -13.16
N ASN A 488 3.78 1.24 -13.26
CA ASN A 488 5.18 1.50 -12.95
C ASN A 488 5.36 1.68 -11.43
N ASN A 489 6.53 1.29 -10.93
CA ASN A 489 6.85 1.29 -9.49
C ASN A 489 8.36 1.47 -9.26
N GLY A 490 8.73 2.04 -8.11
CA GLY A 490 10.13 2.26 -7.72
C GLY A 490 10.85 3.29 -8.62
N ASP A 491 12.18 3.28 -8.56
CA ASP A 491 13.01 4.24 -9.27
C ASP A 491 12.96 4.04 -10.80
N ILE A 492 12.80 5.14 -11.53
CA ILE A 492 12.85 5.18 -12.99
C ILE A 492 14.00 6.10 -13.39
N SER A 493 15.01 5.50 -14.02
CA SER A 493 16.22 6.22 -14.44
C SER A 493 16.19 6.52 -15.93
N LEU A 494 16.36 7.80 -16.28
CA LEU A 494 16.57 8.27 -17.64
C LEU A 494 17.87 9.07 -17.71
N THR A 495 18.68 8.85 -18.75
CA THR A 495 19.95 9.56 -18.90
C THR A 495 19.76 10.91 -19.57
N LEU A 496 20.28 11.97 -18.94
CA LEU A 496 20.32 13.33 -19.47
C LEU A 496 21.77 13.80 -19.61
N SER A 497 22.18 14.16 -20.83
CA SER A 497 23.54 14.66 -21.10
C SER A 497 23.62 16.16 -20.86
N SER A 498 24.76 16.66 -20.40
CA SER A 498 24.98 18.10 -20.23
C SER A 498 24.68 18.87 -21.54
N GLY A 499 23.99 20.00 -21.40
CA GLY A 499 23.57 20.84 -22.53
C GLY A 499 22.39 20.31 -23.35
N ASN A 500 21.73 19.23 -22.92
CA ASN A 500 20.53 18.68 -23.54
C ASN A 500 19.26 18.94 -22.72
N ASP A 501 18.10 18.85 -23.36
CA ASP A 501 16.78 18.82 -22.73
C ASP A 501 16.17 17.42 -22.88
N TYR A 502 15.22 17.10 -21.98
CA TYR A 502 14.43 15.88 -22.03
C TYR A 502 12.96 16.20 -21.78
N LEU A 503 12.08 15.83 -22.71
CA LEU A 503 10.66 15.69 -22.43
C LEU A 503 10.44 14.40 -21.63
N ILE A 504 10.13 14.55 -20.35
CA ILE A 504 9.74 13.49 -19.43
C ILE A 504 8.29 13.69 -19.01
N GLY A 505 7.77 12.87 -18.10
CA GLY A 505 6.52 13.16 -17.44
C GLY A 505 6.35 12.30 -16.19
N ASN A 506 5.22 12.50 -15.50
CA ASN A 506 4.88 11.66 -14.35
C ASN A 506 4.55 10.23 -14.82
N PRO A 507 5.38 9.22 -14.47
CA PRO A 507 5.20 7.84 -14.90
C PRO A 507 4.43 6.99 -13.90
N TYR A 508 3.92 7.56 -12.81
CA TYR A 508 3.27 6.83 -11.74
C TYR A 508 1.75 7.03 -11.79
N ALA A 509 1.01 6.07 -11.23
CA ALA A 509 -0.45 6.14 -11.09
C ALA A 509 -0.92 7.06 -9.94
N SER A 510 -0.03 7.92 -9.44
CA SER A 510 -0.27 8.94 -8.41
C SER A 510 0.50 10.23 -8.76
N ALA A 511 0.14 11.33 -8.12
CA ALA A 511 0.81 12.61 -8.35
C ALA A 511 2.24 12.60 -7.79
N VAL A 512 3.18 13.20 -8.52
CA VAL A 512 4.57 13.37 -8.08
C VAL A 512 4.74 14.72 -7.40
N ASP A 513 5.42 14.75 -6.27
CA ASP A 513 5.84 15.99 -5.62
C ASP A 513 6.99 16.62 -6.40
N ALA A 514 6.74 17.80 -6.99
CA ALA A 514 7.71 18.52 -7.81
C ALA A 514 8.92 19.00 -7.00
N ASP A 515 8.74 19.30 -5.71
CA ASP A 515 9.86 19.72 -4.86
C ASP A 515 10.79 18.54 -4.63
N GLU A 516 10.24 17.37 -4.28
CA GLU A 516 11.03 16.15 -4.10
C GLU A 516 11.69 15.71 -5.41
N PHE A 517 10.97 15.76 -6.54
CA PHE A 517 11.55 15.48 -7.86
C PHE A 517 12.75 16.38 -8.17
N ILE A 518 12.64 17.69 -7.91
CA ILE A 518 13.76 18.63 -8.12
C ILE A 518 14.91 18.26 -7.19
N LEU A 519 14.65 18.08 -5.89
CA LEU A 519 15.67 17.76 -4.90
C LEU A 519 16.38 16.43 -5.19
N ASP A 520 15.69 15.42 -5.72
CA ASP A 520 16.29 14.14 -6.13
C ASP A 520 17.22 14.26 -7.34
N ASN A 521 17.07 15.32 -8.14
CA ASN A 521 17.80 15.50 -9.41
C ASN A 521 18.78 16.70 -9.39
N ILE A 522 18.97 17.35 -8.25
CA ILE A 522 19.99 18.38 -8.04
C ILE A 522 20.87 18.03 -6.82
N ASN A 523 22.07 18.59 -6.76
CA ASN A 523 22.96 18.57 -5.60
C ASN A 523 22.87 19.89 -4.81
N SER A 524 22.68 21.00 -5.53
CA SER A 524 22.58 22.34 -4.96
C SER A 524 21.33 22.51 -4.08
N SER A 525 21.36 23.49 -3.17
CA SER A 525 20.18 23.91 -2.38
C SER A 525 19.49 22.81 -1.55
N GLY A 526 20.25 21.85 -1.03
CA GLY A 526 19.71 20.74 -0.22
C GLY A 526 19.26 19.53 -1.04
N GLY A 527 19.61 19.49 -2.33
CA GLY A 527 19.38 18.34 -3.18
C GLY A 527 20.17 17.08 -2.76
N ARG A 528 19.73 15.94 -3.29
CA ARG A 528 20.15 14.59 -2.94
C ARG A 528 20.92 13.89 -4.06
N ALA A 529 20.99 14.49 -5.25
CA ALA A 529 21.80 13.95 -6.34
C ALA A 529 23.30 14.14 -6.10
N ALA A 530 24.13 13.30 -6.73
CA ALA A 530 25.59 13.39 -6.64
C ALA A 530 26.17 14.64 -7.36
N SER A 531 25.43 15.19 -8.32
CA SER A 531 25.73 16.43 -9.06
C SER A 531 24.40 17.06 -9.50
N ASP A 532 24.42 18.32 -9.92
CA ASP A 532 23.25 18.94 -10.54
C ASP A 532 22.98 18.25 -11.89
N ILE A 533 21.90 17.46 -11.99
CA ILE A 533 21.51 16.77 -13.24
C ILE A 533 20.63 17.70 -14.07
N ILE A 534 19.71 18.41 -13.40
CA ILE A 534 18.83 19.40 -14.00
C ILE A 534 19.11 20.80 -13.43
N ASN A 535 18.71 21.84 -14.16
CA ASN A 535 18.89 23.24 -13.75
C ASN A 535 17.96 23.72 -12.60
N GLY A 536 17.23 22.79 -11.94
CA GLY A 536 16.29 23.09 -10.86
C GLY A 536 14.93 23.67 -11.30
N SER A 537 14.61 23.66 -12.61
CA SER A 537 13.33 24.14 -13.15
C SER A 537 12.61 23.08 -13.97
N LEU A 538 11.28 23.03 -13.84
CA LEU A 538 10.38 22.16 -14.61
C LEU A 538 9.53 23.00 -15.56
N TYR A 539 9.43 22.61 -16.83
CA TYR A 539 8.79 23.42 -17.87
C TYR A 539 7.56 22.71 -18.46
N PHE A 540 6.37 23.30 -18.26
CA PHE A 540 5.08 22.73 -18.68
C PHE A 540 4.50 23.51 -19.85
N TRP A 541 4.27 22.85 -20.99
CA TRP A 541 3.69 23.49 -22.16
C TRP A 541 2.19 23.77 -21.98
N GLU A 542 1.74 24.96 -22.37
CA GLU A 542 0.32 25.32 -22.44
C GLU A 542 0.00 25.96 -23.82
N HIS A 543 -1.07 25.49 -24.46
CA HIS A 543 -1.70 26.20 -25.59
C HIS A 543 -2.70 27.23 -25.05
N PHE A 544 -2.69 28.44 -25.61
CA PHE A 544 -3.61 29.52 -25.21
C PHE A 544 -4.78 29.67 -26.19
N ALA A 545 -4.56 29.29 -27.45
CA ALA A 545 -5.58 29.24 -28.49
C ALA A 545 -5.19 28.22 -29.55
N SER A 546 -6.16 27.84 -30.39
CA SER A 546 -5.99 26.76 -31.34
C SER A 546 -6.76 26.99 -32.65
N SER A 547 -6.10 26.83 -33.80
CA SER A 547 -6.75 26.94 -35.11
C SER A 547 -5.99 26.35 -36.31
N THR A 548 -4.76 25.85 -36.14
CA THR A 548 -3.84 25.58 -37.26
C THR A 548 -2.77 24.56 -36.91
N HIS A 549 -2.26 23.82 -37.91
CA HIS A 549 -1.06 22.96 -37.76
C HIS A 549 0.26 23.69 -38.04
N ILE A 550 0.21 25.00 -38.30
CA ILE A 550 1.39 25.79 -38.66
C ILE A 550 2.07 26.29 -37.39
N LEU A 551 3.29 25.80 -37.13
CA LEU A 551 4.09 26.15 -35.94
C LEU A 551 4.14 27.65 -35.64
N GLY A 552 4.47 28.47 -36.65
CA GLY A 552 4.61 29.93 -36.50
C GLY A 552 3.32 30.66 -36.11
N GLN A 553 2.18 29.97 -36.12
CA GLN A 553 0.88 30.52 -35.73
C GLN A 553 0.40 29.99 -34.37
N TYR A 554 1.11 29.04 -33.76
CA TYR A 554 0.74 28.52 -32.43
C TYR A 554 0.80 29.63 -31.39
N GLN A 555 -0.25 29.70 -30.56
CA GLN A 555 -0.30 30.56 -29.38
C GLN A 555 -0.16 29.67 -28.16
N GLY A 556 0.98 29.78 -27.49
CA GLY A 556 1.33 28.97 -26.33
C GLY A 556 2.67 29.38 -25.75
N GLY A 557 3.09 28.68 -24.70
CA GLY A 557 4.37 28.88 -24.03
C GLY A 557 4.59 27.88 -22.90
N TYR A 558 5.70 28.03 -22.18
CA TYR A 558 6.02 27.19 -21.03
C TYR A 558 5.74 27.91 -19.72
N GLY A 559 4.90 27.32 -18.87
CA GLY A 559 4.87 27.63 -17.46
C GLY A 559 6.08 26.97 -16.78
N THR A 560 6.57 27.55 -15.70
CA THR A 560 7.77 27.06 -15.01
C THR A 560 7.45 26.80 -13.56
N TYR A 561 7.93 25.68 -13.02
CA TYR A 561 7.92 25.40 -11.59
C TYR A 561 9.36 25.30 -11.08
N THR A 562 9.61 25.88 -9.90
CA THR A 562 10.86 25.78 -9.15
C THR A 562 10.53 25.59 -7.68
N LEU A 563 11.54 25.41 -6.82
CA LEU A 563 11.35 25.38 -5.35
C LEU A 563 10.77 26.70 -4.78
N MET A 564 10.69 27.77 -5.57
CA MET A 564 10.00 29.02 -5.19
C MET A 564 8.51 29.04 -5.58
N GLY A 565 8.02 28.00 -6.27
CA GLY A 565 6.67 27.91 -6.80
C GLY A 565 6.59 28.05 -8.33
N GLY A 566 5.35 28.12 -8.82
CA GLY A 566 5.05 28.16 -10.25
C GLY A 566 4.83 29.56 -10.82
N THR A 567 5.17 29.72 -12.10
CA THR A 567 4.88 30.91 -12.91
C THR A 567 4.13 30.51 -14.18
N GLN A 568 3.17 31.36 -14.60
CA GLN A 568 2.39 31.16 -15.82
C GLN A 568 3.24 31.17 -17.08
N ALA A 569 2.74 30.50 -18.11
CA ALA A 569 3.32 30.55 -19.44
C ALA A 569 3.16 31.93 -20.09
N ILE A 570 4.11 32.30 -20.96
CA ILE A 570 4.02 33.50 -21.81
C ILE A 570 4.39 33.14 -23.25
N SER A 571 3.68 33.71 -24.23
CA SER A 571 3.96 33.50 -25.64
C SER A 571 5.06 34.42 -26.13
N ASN A 572 6.31 34.01 -25.94
CA ASN A 572 7.51 34.82 -26.23
C ASN A 572 8.53 34.13 -27.17
N ASP A 573 8.27 32.91 -27.62
CA ASP A 573 9.16 32.16 -28.50
C ASP A 573 9.00 32.62 -29.97
N VAL A 574 10.09 33.09 -30.57
CA VAL A 574 10.15 33.60 -31.94
C VAL A 574 9.84 32.56 -33.03
N ARG A 575 9.85 31.26 -32.69
CA ARG A 575 9.47 30.17 -33.59
C ARG A 575 7.95 30.04 -33.75
N ILE A 576 7.20 30.55 -32.78
CA ILE A 576 5.73 30.53 -32.73
C ILE A 576 5.17 31.96 -32.75
N ASN A 577 3.88 32.13 -32.48
CA ASN A 577 3.24 33.44 -32.45
C ASN A 577 3.56 34.19 -31.14
N ALA A 578 4.72 34.86 -31.10
CA ALA A 578 5.24 35.62 -29.95
C ALA A 578 4.45 36.91 -29.64
N THR A 579 3.20 36.76 -29.20
CA THR A 579 2.28 37.87 -28.90
C THR A 579 2.50 38.52 -27.53
N GLY A 580 3.24 37.88 -26.63
CA GLY A 580 3.32 38.24 -25.22
C GLY A 580 2.06 37.88 -24.41
N ALA A 581 1.11 37.15 -25.00
CA ALA A 581 -0.06 36.65 -24.29
C ALA A 581 0.36 35.74 -23.12
N LEU A 582 -0.39 35.81 -22.02
CA LEU A 582 -0.20 34.97 -20.84
C LEU A 582 -1.09 33.73 -20.92
N GLY A 583 -0.58 32.63 -20.38
CA GLY A 583 -1.34 31.41 -20.15
C GLY A 583 -2.39 31.57 -19.06
N THR A 584 -3.23 30.55 -18.91
CA THR A 584 -4.32 30.52 -17.95
C THR A 584 -4.00 29.64 -16.74
N LYS A 585 -3.02 28.74 -16.87
CA LYS A 585 -2.63 27.80 -15.81
C LYS A 585 -1.29 28.18 -15.19
N THR A 586 -1.12 27.85 -13.92
CA THR A 586 0.15 27.97 -13.20
C THR A 586 0.52 26.57 -12.69
N PRO A 587 1.72 26.06 -13.01
CA PRO A 587 2.19 24.80 -12.43
C PRO A 587 2.16 24.83 -10.90
N GLN A 588 1.78 23.71 -10.29
CA GLN A 588 1.69 23.56 -8.83
C GLN A 588 2.62 22.45 -8.35
N LYS A 589 2.73 22.31 -7.02
CA LYS A 589 3.62 21.35 -6.36
C LYS A 589 3.36 19.90 -6.76
N TYR A 590 2.12 19.50 -6.97
CA TYR A 590 1.79 18.12 -7.35
C TYR A 590 1.63 18.00 -8.85
N ILE A 591 2.54 17.27 -9.49
CA ILE A 591 2.53 16.98 -10.92
C ILE A 591 1.47 15.88 -11.17
N PRO A 592 0.39 16.16 -11.93
CA PRO A 592 -0.66 15.19 -12.17
C PRO A 592 -0.16 13.91 -12.85
N VAL A 593 -0.91 12.82 -12.68
CA VAL A 593 -0.66 11.55 -13.37
C VAL A 593 -0.55 11.80 -14.87
N SER A 594 0.40 11.15 -15.53
CA SER A 594 0.64 11.26 -16.97
C SER A 594 1.03 12.65 -17.48
N GLN A 595 1.20 13.69 -16.65
CA GLN A 595 1.56 15.02 -17.13
C GLN A 595 3.02 15.04 -17.64
N GLY A 596 3.20 15.39 -18.91
CA GLY A 596 4.52 15.61 -19.51
C GLY A 596 5.09 17.01 -19.23
N PHE A 597 6.40 17.11 -19.03
CA PHE A 597 7.13 18.35 -18.82
C PHE A 597 8.58 18.23 -19.27
N PHE A 598 9.19 19.36 -19.61
CA PHE A 598 10.60 19.41 -19.95
C PHE A 598 11.47 19.62 -18.72
N VAL A 599 12.62 18.97 -18.72
CA VAL A 599 13.78 19.29 -17.88
C VAL A 599 14.97 19.63 -18.76
N ILE A 600 15.84 20.49 -18.26
CA ILE A 600 17.04 20.96 -18.95
C ILE A 600 18.24 20.55 -18.11
N ALA A 601 19.23 19.93 -18.75
CA ALA A 601 20.46 19.51 -18.09
C ALA A 601 21.19 20.70 -17.47
N ASP A 602 21.77 20.51 -16.29
CA ASP A 602 22.74 21.49 -15.81
C ASP A 602 24.00 21.49 -16.71
N THR A 603 24.65 22.65 -16.79
CA THR A 603 25.79 22.89 -17.69
C THR A 603 27.14 22.80 -16.99
N GLY A 604 27.18 22.57 -15.68
CA GLY A 604 28.39 22.46 -14.87
C GLY A 604 28.41 21.25 -13.96
#